data_AF-A0A2R5G5Q3-F1
#
_entry.id   AF-A0A2R5G5Q3-F1
#
_cell.length_a   1.000
_cell.length_b   1.000
_cell.length_c   1.000
_cell.angle_alpha   90.00
_cell.angle_beta   90.00
_cell.angle_gamma   90.00
#
_symmetry.space_group_name_H-M   'P 1'
#
loop_
_entity.id
_entity.type
_entity.pdbx_description
1 polymer ?
#
loop_
_entity_poly.entity_id
_entity_poly.type
_entity_poly.pdbx_seq_one_letter_code
_entity_poly.pdbx_strand_id
1 'polypeptide(L)'
;MVSGRVLARPSKRVRTPYVADVQLLDGTDSVVQAHSPSLGCAGMVSPGRIVEMTEVAATSSTSSSSSAKKTPPRKTSHSVCLCHDAPRVGGLGGMQGPVVGALPALAENFVLKALEEGWFAEFAPGYTVTKQKTYGGSRVDFVLNYEGEGEKKEEKNKQDAAKSDVTQGATSPRKTLIEVKNVVCADYLPGENPISTGMEGELEPRLASCLQDTQTGALLRAAVFPHGGTRKPKIKVLSSRAIKHVHELTQLHLSRRLGEENLDSAMIFVVNRSDCERFRPAHESCPLFARVLYEASLAGVRLLAYTVDWDLASGCAYLGHRIPVEFSAETKATPLDRVWLDQVLVYEAGPKPDSLGTKSSDKKHKKKHKKRSRRHD
;
A
#
# COMPACT_ATOMS: atom_id res chain seq x y z
N MET A 1 18.28 11.20 -11.22
CA MET A 1 18.29 10.16 -10.17
C MET A 1 19.69 9.56 -10.10
N VAL A 2 20.05 8.91 -9.00
CA VAL A 2 21.33 8.21 -8.82
C VAL A 2 21.08 6.73 -8.64
N SER A 3 21.70 5.89 -9.46
CA SER A 3 21.58 4.44 -9.39
C SER A 3 22.49 3.86 -8.31
N GLY A 4 22.04 2.80 -7.66
CA GLY A 4 22.81 2.14 -6.60
C GLY A 4 22.50 0.65 -6.46
N ARG A 5 23.48 -0.10 -5.94
CA ARG A 5 23.34 -1.52 -5.59
C ARG A 5 23.14 -1.67 -4.08
N VAL A 6 22.05 -2.32 -3.68
CA VAL A 6 21.76 -2.59 -2.27
C VAL A 6 22.79 -3.57 -1.72
N LEU A 7 23.48 -3.21 -0.64
CA LEU A 7 24.43 -4.09 0.04
C LEU A 7 23.78 -4.80 1.24
N ALA A 8 22.92 -4.10 1.97
CA ALA A 8 22.22 -4.63 3.14
C ALA A 8 20.91 -3.90 3.41
N ARG A 9 19.86 -4.66 3.75
CA ARG A 9 18.62 -4.15 4.35
C ARG A 9 18.08 -5.15 5.38
N PRO A 10 17.82 -4.77 6.64
CA PRO A 10 18.16 -3.48 7.26
C PRO A 10 19.64 -3.12 7.14
N SER A 11 19.96 -1.83 7.11
CA SER A 11 21.37 -1.41 7.05
C SER A 11 22.15 -1.89 8.28
N LYS A 12 23.44 -2.17 8.10
CA LYS A 12 24.32 -2.69 9.15
C LYS A 12 24.42 -1.72 10.34
N ARG A 13 24.39 -0.41 10.05
CA ARG A 13 24.48 0.68 11.04
C ARG A 13 23.13 1.06 11.62
N VAL A 14 22.12 1.32 10.78
CA VAL A 14 20.76 1.66 11.18
C VAL A 14 19.87 0.45 10.90
N ARG A 15 19.74 -0.42 11.91
CA ARG A 15 19.09 -1.75 11.86
C ARG A 15 17.56 -1.71 11.79
N THR A 16 17.01 -0.73 11.10
CA THR A 16 15.57 -0.57 10.84
C THR A 16 15.25 -1.05 9.43
N PRO A 17 14.10 -1.70 9.17
CA PRO A 17 13.73 -2.16 7.82
C PRO A 17 13.54 -1.01 6.81
N TYR A 18 13.52 0.23 7.29
CA TYR A 18 13.36 1.46 6.51
C TYR A 18 14.68 2.13 6.07
N VAL A 19 15.83 1.51 6.34
CA VAL A 19 17.14 2.03 5.90
C VAL A 19 17.94 0.89 5.28
N ALA A 20 18.57 1.16 4.15
CA ALA A 20 19.47 0.25 3.44
C ALA A 20 20.87 0.87 3.30
N ASP A 21 21.90 0.03 3.31
CA ASP A 21 23.23 0.41 2.83
C ASP A 21 23.25 0.19 1.31
N VAL A 22 23.63 1.21 0.55
CA VAL A 22 23.62 1.19 -0.93
C VAL A 22 24.96 1.69 -1.45
N GLN A 23 25.59 0.92 -2.33
CA GLN A 23 26.77 1.34 -3.09
C GLN A 23 26.31 2.15 -4.30
N LEU A 24 26.82 3.37 -4.48
CA LEU A 24 26.52 4.20 -5.66
C LEU A 24 27.18 3.61 -6.91
N LEU A 25 26.46 3.65 -8.04
CA LEU A 25 26.94 3.20 -9.35
C LEU A 25 27.32 4.38 -10.24
N ASP A 26 28.00 5.37 -9.64
CA ASP A 26 28.48 6.60 -10.29
C ASP A 26 29.99 6.58 -10.57
N GLY A 27 30.64 5.42 -10.37
CA GLY A 27 32.08 5.23 -10.50
C GLY A 27 32.89 5.60 -9.24
N THR A 28 32.26 6.11 -8.18
CA THR A 28 32.95 6.43 -6.91
C THR A 28 33.05 5.24 -5.96
N ASP A 29 32.24 4.21 -6.17
CA ASP A 29 32.06 3.06 -5.27
C ASP A 29 31.70 3.44 -3.83
N SER A 30 31.20 4.66 -3.61
CA SER A 30 30.83 5.16 -2.29
C SER A 30 29.60 4.44 -1.74
N VAL A 31 29.55 4.25 -0.43
CA VAL A 31 28.41 3.60 0.25
C VAL A 31 27.63 4.63 1.05
N VAL A 32 26.33 4.72 0.79
CA VAL A 32 25.41 5.66 1.44
C VAL A 32 24.33 4.92 2.25
N GLN A 33 23.74 5.62 3.22
CA GLN A 33 22.53 5.17 3.91
C GLN A 33 21.31 5.77 3.22
N ALA A 34 20.51 4.91 2.60
CA ALA A 34 19.31 5.31 1.87
C ALA A 34 18.04 4.94 2.64
N HIS A 35 17.06 5.84 2.64
CA HIS A 35 15.73 5.53 3.15
C HIS A 35 15.01 4.58 2.18
N SER A 36 14.45 3.49 2.69
CA SER A 36 13.69 2.47 1.94
C SER A 36 12.24 2.44 2.45
N PRO A 37 11.34 3.28 1.93
CA PRO A 37 10.01 3.47 2.53
C PRO A 37 9.05 2.28 2.35
N SER A 38 9.20 1.46 1.29
CA SER A 38 8.26 0.36 0.98
C SER A 38 8.61 -1.00 1.61
N LEU A 39 9.23 -1.05 2.80
CA LEU A 39 9.53 -2.29 3.55
C LEU A 39 10.16 -3.44 2.71
N GLY A 40 10.88 -3.12 1.64
CA GLY A 40 11.52 -4.10 0.76
C GLY A 40 10.99 -4.17 -0.64
N CYS A 41 9.87 -3.49 -0.93
CA CYS A 41 9.25 -3.40 -2.24
C CYS A 41 9.15 -4.80 -2.89
N ALA A 42 8.45 -5.72 -2.24
CA ALA A 42 8.32 -7.13 -2.67
C ALA A 42 9.67 -7.85 -2.95
N GLY A 43 10.72 -7.52 -2.20
CA GLY A 43 12.04 -8.12 -2.35
C GLY A 43 12.99 -7.37 -3.29
N MET A 44 12.49 -6.35 -4.01
CA MET A 44 13.29 -5.53 -4.92
C MET A 44 14.25 -4.57 -4.19
N VAL A 45 14.10 -4.36 -2.88
CA VAL A 45 15.11 -3.70 -2.04
C VAL A 45 15.77 -4.74 -1.13
N SER A 46 16.59 -5.61 -1.72
CA SER A 46 17.35 -6.66 -1.02
C SER A 46 18.79 -6.69 -1.51
N PRO A 47 19.75 -7.27 -0.76
CA PRO A 47 21.14 -7.34 -1.18
C PRO A 47 21.31 -7.81 -2.64
N GLY A 48 22.14 -7.10 -3.39
CA GLY A 48 22.40 -7.34 -4.82
C GLY A 48 21.44 -6.65 -5.79
N ARG A 49 20.30 -6.13 -5.33
CA ARG A 49 19.32 -5.44 -6.21
C ARG A 49 19.75 -4.02 -6.57
N ILE A 50 19.29 -3.56 -7.74
CA ILE A 50 19.51 -2.20 -8.24
C ILE A 50 18.31 -1.32 -7.89
N VAL A 51 18.60 -0.11 -7.42
CA VAL A 51 17.61 0.91 -7.04
C VAL A 51 17.99 2.26 -7.61
N GLU A 52 16.98 3.09 -7.91
CA GLU A 52 17.16 4.50 -8.26
C GLU A 52 16.80 5.36 -7.05
N MET A 53 17.64 6.34 -6.77
CA MET A 53 17.53 7.19 -5.60
C MET A 53 17.53 8.67 -5.97
N THR A 54 16.94 9.47 -5.08
CA THR A 54 17.18 10.91 -5.06
C THR A 54 18.06 11.25 -3.86
N GLU A 55 18.99 12.17 -4.06
CA GLU A 55 19.66 12.84 -2.94
C GLU A 55 18.62 13.62 -2.13
N VAL A 56 18.80 13.60 -0.82
CA VAL A 56 17.96 14.32 0.13
C VAL A 56 18.87 15.23 0.92
N ALA A 57 18.65 16.54 0.78
CA ALA A 57 19.45 17.54 1.47
C ALA A 57 19.46 17.27 3.00
N ALA A 58 20.65 17.40 3.59
CA ALA A 58 20.78 17.39 5.03
C ALA A 58 19.96 18.56 5.61
N THR A 59 19.03 18.27 6.52
CA THR A 59 18.38 19.32 7.29
C THR A 59 19.43 19.96 8.19
N SER A 60 19.95 21.13 7.82
CA SER A 60 20.80 21.94 8.69
C SER A 60 20.01 22.28 9.95
N SER A 61 20.56 21.98 11.12
CA SER A 61 19.98 22.29 12.43
C SER A 61 20.07 23.79 12.76
N THR A 62 19.69 24.66 11.83
CA THR A 62 19.80 26.11 11.98
C THR A 62 18.43 26.74 11.79
N SER A 63 17.58 26.63 12.81
CA SER A 63 16.42 27.51 12.97
C SER A 63 16.49 28.17 14.34
N SER A 64 16.98 29.41 14.35
CA SER A 64 16.98 30.34 15.48
C SER A 64 15.59 30.94 15.74
N SER A 65 14.57 30.10 15.85
CA SER A 65 13.20 30.51 16.18
C SER A 65 12.66 29.65 17.31
N SER A 66 12.32 30.27 18.43
CA SER A 66 12.03 29.70 19.75
C SER A 66 10.74 28.89 19.89
N SER A 67 10.12 28.44 18.79
CA SER A 67 8.81 27.76 18.84
C SER A 67 8.58 26.66 17.78
N ALA A 68 9.59 26.27 17.00
CA ALA A 68 9.47 25.15 16.07
C ALA A 68 10.03 23.85 16.69
N LYS A 69 9.23 22.79 16.67
CA LYS A 69 9.59 21.43 17.11
C LYS A 69 10.90 21.00 16.40
N LYS A 70 12.02 20.90 17.13
CA LYS A 70 13.34 20.50 16.58
C LYS A 70 13.18 19.17 15.85
N THR A 71 13.22 19.21 14.51
CA THR A 71 13.20 18.00 13.70
C THR A 71 14.59 17.36 13.79
N PRO A 72 14.71 16.09 14.19
CA PRO A 72 16.00 15.45 14.31
C PRO A 72 16.70 15.39 12.94
N PRO A 73 18.04 15.50 12.88
CA PRO A 73 18.77 15.45 11.63
C PRO A 73 18.49 14.12 10.90
N ARG A 74 18.24 14.21 9.59
CA ARG A 74 18.00 13.03 8.75
C ARG A 74 19.22 12.11 8.81
N LYS A 75 18.97 10.82 9.04
CA LYS A 75 20.01 9.77 9.13
C LYS A 75 20.44 9.23 7.77
N THR A 76 19.75 9.62 6.71
CA THR A 76 19.92 9.11 5.35
C THR A 76 20.19 10.29 4.41
N SER A 77 21.19 10.15 3.54
CA SER A 77 21.50 11.13 2.49
C SER A 77 20.69 10.91 1.22
N HIS A 78 20.08 9.74 1.06
CA HIS A 78 19.35 9.34 -0.14
C HIS A 78 17.99 8.76 0.24
N SER A 79 17.05 8.78 -0.70
CA SER A 79 15.79 8.03 -0.62
C SER A 79 15.65 7.15 -1.85
N VAL A 80 15.33 5.89 -1.64
CA VAL A 80 14.99 4.96 -2.72
C VAL A 80 13.64 5.38 -3.29
N CYS A 81 13.63 5.69 -4.58
CA CYS A 81 12.45 6.13 -5.31
C CYS A 81 11.91 5.03 -6.23
N LEU A 82 12.81 4.32 -6.91
CA LEU A 82 12.49 3.22 -7.82
C LEU A 82 13.34 2.00 -7.50
N CYS A 83 12.82 0.85 -7.88
CA CYS A 83 13.56 -0.41 -7.91
C CYS A 83 13.43 -1.04 -9.28
N HIS A 84 14.38 -1.90 -9.60
CA HIS A 84 14.24 -2.80 -10.75
C HIS A 84 13.82 -4.19 -10.27
N ASP A 85 12.76 -4.70 -10.85
CA ASP A 85 12.37 -6.09 -10.68
C ASP A 85 13.34 -7.01 -11.44
N ALA A 86 13.34 -8.31 -11.15
CA ALA A 86 14.21 -9.24 -11.88
C ALA A 86 13.93 -9.18 -13.40
N PRO A 87 14.97 -9.23 -14.26
CA PRO A 87 14.79 -9.40 -15.70
C PRO A 87 13.92 -10.62 -15.98
N ARG A 88 13.01 -10.48 -16.95
CA ARG A 88 11.97 -11.47 -17.23
C ARG A 88 12.16 -12.08 -18.62
N VAL A 89 11.79 -13.34 -18.78
CA VAL A 89 11.70 -13.95 -20.11
C VAL A 89 10.70 -13.16 -20.95
N GLY A 90 11.07 -12.85 -22.21
CA GLY A 90 10.31 -11.96 -23.10
C GLY A 90 10.80 -10.50 -23.12
N GLY A 91 11.84 -10.13 -22.37
CA GLY A 91 12.56 -8.87 -22.57
C GLY A 91 11.90 -7.60 -22.01
N LEU A 92 10.78 -7.71 -21.28
CA LEU A 92 10.14 -6.57 -20.62
C LEU A 92 11.11 -5.94 -19.60
N GLY A 93 11.48 -4.67 -19.83
CA GLY A 93 12.44 -3.92 -19.01
C GLY A 93 13.93 -4.16 -19.34
N GLY A 94 14.24 -4.88 -20.43
CA GLY A 94 15.62 -5.10 -20.87
C GLY A 94 16.49 -5.85 -19.85
N MET A 95 17.80 -5.60 -19.86
CA MET A 95 18.75 -6.31 -18.98
C MET A 95 18.57 -6.01 -17.49
N GLN A 96 17.93 -4.90 -17.13
CA GLN A 96 17.73 -4.49 -15.73
C GLN A 96 16.39 -4.96 -15.18
N GLY A 97 15.42 -5.26 -16.06
CA GLY A 97 14.07 -5.66 -15.70
C GLY A 97 13.12 -4.48 -15.54
N PRO A 98 11.84 -4.75 -15.26
CA PRO A 98 10.81 -3.71 -15.14
C PRO A 98 11.09 -2.73 -13.99
N VAL A 99 10.79 -1.45 -14.23
CA VAL A 99 10.89 -0.38 -13.23
C VAL A 99 9.65 -0.40 -12.33
N VAL A 100 9.86 -0.31 -11.03
CA VAL A 100 8.80 -0.33 -10.02
C VAL A 100 8.97 0.82 -9.03
N GLY A 101 7.88 1.55 -8.76
CA GLY A 101 7.87 2.62 -7.76
C GLY A 101 8.02 2.11 -6.33
N ALA A 102 8.95 2.69 -5.59
CA ALA A 102 9.31 2.28 -4.23
C ALA A 102 8.80 3.22 -3.13
N LEU A 103 8.12 4.32 -3.49
CA LEU A 103 7.54 5.29 -2.57
C LEU A 103 6.03 5.02 -2.40
N PRO A 104 5.58 4.49 -1.25
CA PRO A 104 4.17 4.16 -1.05
C PRO A 104 3.21 5.34 -1.22
N ALA A 105 3.63 6.54 -0.82
CA ALA A 105 2.83 7.76 -0.89
C ALA A 105 2.53 8.21 -2.34
N LEU A 106 3.27 7.72 -3.34
CA LEU A 106 3.03 8.10 -4.73
C LEU A 106 1.67 7.62 -5.24
N ALA A 107 1.19 6.45 -4.78
CA ALA A 107 -0.11 5.94 -5.19
C ALA A 107 -1.24 6.92 -4.83
N GLU A 108 -1.23 7.42 -3.58
CA GLU A 108 -2.19 8.43 -3.13
C GLU A 108 -2.04 9.75 -3.92
N ASN A 109 -0.81 10.17 -4.22
CA ASN A 109 -0.56 11.39 -4.99
C ASN A 109 -1.06 11.30 -6.44
N PHE A 110 -0.87 10.16 -7.12
CA PHE A 110 -1.40 9.95 -8.46
C PHE A 110 -2.92 10.02 -8.48
N VAL A 111 -3.56 9.29 -7.56
CA VAL A 111 -5.02 9.27 -7.46
C VAL A 111 -5.56 10.67 -7.15
N LEU A 112 -4.93 11.38 -6.21
CA LEU A 112 -5.33 12.75 -5.89
C LEU A 112 -5.26 13.66 -7.12
N LYS A 113 -4.13 13.68 -7.82
CA LYS A 113 -3.96 14.55 -8.98
C LYS A 113 -4.97 14.22 -10.09
N ALA A 114 -5.17 12.93 -10.36
CA ALA A 114 -6.16 12.46 -11.33
C ALA A 114 -7.60 12.81 -10.90
N LEU A 115 -7.91 12.79 -9.60
CA LEU A 115 -9.21 13.24 -9.08
C LEU A 115 -9.38 14.76 -9.22
N GLU A 116 -8.37 15.56 -8.89
CA GLU A 116 -8.39 17.03 -9.01
C GLU A 116 -8.53 17.48 -10.46
N GLU A 117 -7.98 16.71 -11.42
CA GLU A 117 -8.07 16.96 -12.86
C GLU A 117 -9.31 16.34 -13.52
N GLY A 118 -10.17 15.63 -12.77
CA GLY A 118 -11.39 14.99 -13.30
C GLY A 118 -11.10 13.85 -14.29
N TRP A 119 -9.95 13.19 -14.15
CA TRP A 119 -9.44 12.22 -15.12
C TRP A 119 -10.18 10.87 -15.13
N PHE A 120 -10.70 10.45 -13.96
CA PHE A 120 -11.40 9.16 -13.84
C PHE A 120 -12.81 9.24 -14.41
N ALA A 121 -13.03 8.63 -15.58
CA ALA A 121 -14.33 8.54 -16.22
C ALA A 121 -15.38 7.78 -15.37
N GLU A 122 -14.95 6.96 -14.42
CA GLU A 122 -15.87 6.27 -13.52
C GLU A 122 -16.57 7.22 -12.54
N PHE A 123 -15.98 8.35 -12.19
CA PHE A 123 -16.59 9.30 -11.26
C PHE A 123 -17.35 10.37 -12.02
N ALA A 124 -18.57 10.68 -11.58
CA ALA A 124 -19.32 11.79 -12.17
C ALA A 124 -18.54 13.10 -11.94
N PRO A 125 -18.63 14.10 -12.82
CA PRO A 125 -18.03 15.40 -12.58
C PRO A 125 -18.74 16.14 -11.43
N GLY A 126 -18.18 17.29 -11.00
CA GLY A 126 -18.83 18.18 -10.03
C GLY A 126 -18.66 17.79 -8.55
N TYR A 127 -17.54 17.14 -8.20
CA TYR A 127 -17.20 16.85 -6.81
C TYR A 127 -16.06 17.72 -6.28
N THR A 128 -15.97 17.80 -4.95
CA THR A 128 -14.77 18.24 -4.23
C THR A 128 -14.09 17.05 -3.53
N VAL A 129 -12.76 17.08 -3.42
CA VAL A 129 -11.97 16.00 -2.82
C VAL A 129 -11.58 16.33 -1.39
N THR A 130 -11.97 15.49 -0.42
CA THR A 130 -11.46 15.52 0.96
C THR A 130 -10.48 14.38 1.18
N LYS A 131 -9.32 14.67 1.78
CA LYS A 131 -8.29 13.65 2.10
C LYS A 131 -8.49 13.08 3.51
N GLN A 132 -8.16 11.81 3.70
CA GLN A 132 -7.90 11.17 5.00
C GLN A 132 -9.03 11.38 6.02
N LYS A 133 -10.25 10.97 5.69
CA LYS A 133 -11.45 11.12 6.55
C LYS A 133 -11.81 9.81 7.24
N THR A 134 -12.21 9.89 8.51
CA THR A 134 -12.62 8.72 9.29
C THR A 134 -14.11 8.44 9.14
N TYR A 135 -14.46 7.19 8.86
CA TYR A 135 -15.81 6.64 8.88
C TYR A 135 -15.82 5.38 9.74
N GLY A 136 -16.57 5.41 10.84
CA GLY A 136 -16.54 4.34 11.84
C GLY A 136 -15.11 4.10 12.36
N GLY A 137 -14.63 2.86 12.21
CA GLY A 137 -13.31 2.41 12.66
C GLY A 137 -12.17 2.51 11.63
N SER A 138 -12.43 3.02 10.42
CA SER A 138 -11.44 3.18 9.36
C SER A 138 -11.32 4.61 8.86
N ARG A 139 -10.13 4.93 8.39
CA ARG A 139 -9.82 6.16 7.69
C ARG A 139 -9.65 5.83 6.21
N VAL A 140 -10.52 6.41 5.38
CA VAL A 140 -10.44 6.29 3.92
C VAL A 140 -9.51 7.36 3.37
N ASP A 141 -8.85 7.06 2.25
CA ASP A 141 -7.82 7.93 1.68
C ASP A 141 -8.43 9.19 1.06
N PHE A 142 -9.55 9.05 0.33
CA PHE A 142 -10.28 10.18 -0.26
C PHE A 142 -11.79 10.05 -0.10
N VAL A 143 -12.47 11.20 -0.11
CA VAL A 143 -13.93 11.30 -0.21
C VAL A 143 -14.26 12.31 -1.30
N LEU A 144 -15.04 11.88 -2.28
CA LEU A 144 -15.65 12.78 -3.26
C LEU A 144 -16.98 13.25 -2.70
N ASN A 145 -17.15 14.56 -2.53
CA ASN A 145 -18.42 15.15 -2.11
C ASN A 145 -19.05 15.82 -3.32
N TYR A 146 -20.21 15.33 -3.74
CA TYR A 146 -20.98 15.92 -4.83
C TYR A 146 -21.93 16.95 -4.24
N GLU A 147 -22.00 18.12 -4.86
CA GLU A 147 -23.01 19.11 -4.49
C GLU A 147 -24.40 18.52 -4.73
N GLY A 148 -25.30 18.67 -3.77
CA GLY A 148 -26.71 18.33 -3.99
C GLY A 148 -27.32 19.40 -4.90
N GLU A 149 -28.20 19.01 -5.82
CA GLU A 149 -28.99 19.94 -6.65
C GLU A 149 -29.95 20.85 -5.84
N GLY A 150 -29.80 20.95 -4.51
CA GLY A 150 -30.70 21.67 -3.59
C GLY A 150 -30.04 22.64 -2.61
N GLU A 151 -28.71 22.72 -2.48
CA GLU A 151 -28.07 23.72 -1.60
C GLU A 151 -27.82 25.04 -2.34
N LYS A 152 -28.91 25.68 -2.80
CA LYS A 152 -28.88 27.14 -2.86
C LYS A 152 -28.69 27.61 -1.41
N LYS A 153 -27.59 28.33 -1.17
CA LYS A 153 -27.35 29.04 0.09
C LYS A 153 -28.53 29.99 0.35
N GLU A 154 -29.55 29.53 1.05
CA GLU A 154 -30.50 30.43 1.68
C GLU A 154 -29.75 31.16 2.79
N GLU A 155 -29.43 32.42 2.53
CA GLU A 155 -29.21 33.41 3.58
C GLU A 155 -30.42 33.34 4.52
N LYS A 156 -30.20 32.82 5.73
CA LYS A 156 -31.20 32.79 6.79
C LYS A 156 -31.53 34.22 7.20
N ASN A 157 -32.48 34.85 6.52
CA ASN A 157 -33.26 35.92 7.11
C ASN A 157 -34.18 35.29 8.15
N LYS A 158 -33.85 35.50 9.43
CA LYS A 158 -34.73 35.18 10.54
C LYS A 158 -35.90 36.16 10.52
N GLN A 159 -37.02 35.77 9.92
CA GLN A 159 -38.34 36.16 10.41
C GLN A 159 -39.42 35.25 9.83
N ASP A 160 -40.30 34.83 10.74
CA ASP A 160 -41.63 34.29 10.53
C ASP A 160 -41.77 32.80 10.19
N ALA A 161 -41.83 32.01 11.26
CA ALA A 161 -42.34 30.65 11.25
C ALA A 161 -43.88 30.66 11.13
N ALA A 162 -44.39 30.23 9.98
CA ALA A 162 -45.75 29.71 9.86
C ALA A 162 -45.81 28.59 8.81
N LYS A 163 -46.14 27.39 9.30
CA LYS A 163 -46.71 26.20 8.64
C LYS A 163 -46.63 26.12 7.10
N SER A 164 -45.91 25.12 6.60
CA SER A 164 -46.49 24.18 5.64
C SER A 164 -45.80 22.81 5.76
N ASP A 165 -46.64 21.79 5.66
CA ASP A 165 -46.41 20.39 5.97
C ASP A 165 -46.36 19.64 4.65
N VAL A 166 -45.15 19.47 4.09
CA VAL A 166 -44.74 18.41 3.16
C VAL A 166 -43.21 18.33 3.24
N THR A 167 -42.65 17.53 4.15
CA THR A 167 -41.21 17.22 4.12
C THR A 167 -40.94 16.23 3.00
N GLN A 168 -40.69 16.74 1.79
CA GLN A 168 -39.89 16.00 0.82
C GLN A 168 -38.55 15.69 1.52
N GLY A 169 -38.33 14.43 1.85
CA GLY A 169 -37.15 13.99 2.58
C GLY A 169 -35.89 14.40 1.82
N ALA A 170 -35.12 15.33 2.39
CA ALA A 170 -33.87 15.78 1.81
C ALA A 170 -32.97 14.56 1.63
N THR A 171 -32.75 14.15 0.38
CA THR A 171 -31.83 13.06 0.06
C THR A 171 -30.44 13.49 0.44
N SER A 172 -29.80 12.76 1.36
CA SER A 172 -28.42 13.04 1.78
C SER A 172 -27.51 13.21 0.55
N PRO A 173 -26.60 14.22 0.55
CA PRO A 173 -25.74 14.48 -0.58
C PRO A 173 -24.89 13.26 -0.91
N ARG A 174 -24.78 12.95 -2.20
CA ARG A 174 -24.01 11.80 -2.68
C ARG A 174 -22.54 11.99 -2.30
N LYS A 175 -21.91 10.91 -1.85
CA LYS A 175 -20.45 10.85 -1.65
C LYS A 175 -19.88 9.59 -2.26
N THR A 176 -18.59 9.62 -2.61
CA THR A 176 -17.83 8.40 -2.93
C THR A 176 -16.64 8.27 -2.00
N LEU A 177 -16.58 7.18 -1.24
CA LEU A 177 -15.44 6.81 -0.40
C LEU A 177 -14.41 6.08 -1.25
N ILE A 178 -13.15 6.49 -1.18
CA ILE A 178 -12.06 5.91 -1.98
C ILE A 178 -10.95 5.42 -1.07
N GLU A 179 -10.62 4.14 -1.22
CA GLU A 179 -9.44 3.50 -0.62
C GLU A 179 -8.39 3.25 -1.71
N VAL A 180 -7.13 3.61 -1.45
CA VAL A 180 -6.03 3.45 -2.40
C VAL A 180 -5.06 2.37 -1.94
N LYS A 181 -4.56 1.55 -2.86
CA LYS A 181 -3.49 0.58 -2.59
C LYS A 181 -2.38 0.71 -3.61
N ASN A 182 -1.15 0.87 -3.11
CA ASN A 182 0.05 0.74 -3.92
C ASN A 182 0.34 -0.74 -4.18
N VAL A 183 0.43 -1.13 -5.45
CA VAL A 183 0.67 -2.50 -5.90
C VAL A 183 1.99 -2.55 -6.65
N VAL A 184 2.99 -3.20 -6.07
CA VAL A 184 4.36 -3.27 -6.63
C VAL A 184 4.71 -4.67 -7.13
N CYS A 185 3.99 -5.69 -6.66
CA CYS A 185 4.27 -7.08 -6.98
C CYS A 185 3.54 -7.50 -8.27
N ALA A 186 4.17 -8.38 -9.03
CA ALA A 186 3.58 -9.05 -10.18
C ALA A 186 3.85 -10.55 -10.10
N ASP A 187 3.04 -11.33 -10.81
CA ASP A 187 3.26 -12.76 -10.96
C ASP A 187 4.48 -13.08 -11.84
N TYR A 188 4.89 -14.34 -11.79
CA TYR A 188 6.04 -14.90 -12.50
C TYR A 188 5.58 -16.10 -13.34
N LEU A 189 6.43 -16.53 -14.27
CA LEU A 189 6.26 -17.87 -14.80
C LEU A 189 6.63 -18.91 -13.73
N PRO A 190 6.07 -20.12 -13.79
CA PRO A 190 6.52 -21.22 -12.97
C PRO A 190 8.04 -21.39 -13.08
N GLY A 191 8.75 -21.30 -11.96
CA GLY A 191 10.22 -21.44 -11.89
C GLY A 191 11.01 -20.14 -12.03
N GLU A 192 10.39 -19.01 -12.40
CA GLU A 192 11.08 -17.73 -12.57
C GLU A 192 11.01 -16.79 -11.36
N ASN A 193 10.37 -17.20 -10.27
CA ASN A 193 10.29 -16.36 -9.08
C ASN A 193 11.71 -16.14 -8.51
N PRO A 194 12.23 -14.91 -8.51
CA PRO A 194 13.61 -14.65 -8.10
C PRO A 194 13.82 -14.74 -6.58
N ILE A 195 12.76 -15.02 -5.81
CA ILE A 195 12.83 -15.31 -4.37
C ILE A 195 12.87 -16.83 -4.18
N SER A 196 14.07 -17.41 -4.23
CA SER A 196 14.28 -18.81 -3.84
C SER A 196 15.60 -19.03 -3.07
N THR A 197 15.84 -18.26 -2.01
CA THR A 197 16.72 -18.69 -0.90
C THR A 197 16.33 -17.99 0.39
N GLY A 198 15.23 -18.42 1.00
CA GLY A 198 15.04 -18.28 2.45
C GLY A 198 15.60 -19.52 3.12
N MET A 199 16.18 -19.36 4.31
CA MET A 199 16.56 -20.47 5.21
C MET A 199 15.45 -21.53 5.28
N GLU A 200 15.87 -22.79 5.38
CA GLU A 200 15.05 -23.99 5.55
C GLU A 200 13.72 -23.74 6.30
N GLY A 201 12.60 -24.04 5.62
CA GLY A 201 11.27 -24.15 6.24
C GLY A 201 10.27 -23.11 5.75
N GLU A 202 9.34 -23.56 4.90
CA GLU A 202 8.14 -22.85 4.41
C GLU A 202 8.37 -21.81 3.28
N LEU A 203 8.78 -22.31 2.12
CA LEU A 203 8.63 -21.62 0.83
C LEU A 203 7.13 -21.56 0.47
N GLU A 204 6.51 -20.39 0.58
CA GLU A 204 5.12 -20.19 0.16
C GLU A 204 4.98 -20.36 -1.36
N PRO A 205 3.85 -20.94 -1.85
CA PRO A 205 3.67 -21.23 -3.26
C PRO A 205 3.66 -19.93 -4.06
N ARG A 206 4.75 -19.80 -4.84
CA ARG A 206 4.87 -19.19 -6.17
C ARG A 206 3.63 -18.40 -6.60
N LEU A 207 3.76 -17.07 -6.59
CA LEU A 207 2.99 -16.12 -7.42
C LEU A 207 3.19 -16.44 -8.91
N ALA A 208 2.88 -17.66 -9.34
CA ALA A 208 3.17 -18.18 -10.67
C ALA A 208 1.86 -18.48 -11.39
N SER A 209 1.29 -17.46 -12.02
CA SER A 209 0.01 -17.52 -12.72
C SER A 209 0.04 -16.79 -14.06
N CYS A 210 1.24 -16.54 -14.60
CA CYS A 210 1.36 -15.81 -15.85
C CYS A 210 0.61 -16.59 -16.94
N LEU A 211 -0.35 -15.91 -17.56
CA LEU A 211 -1.11 -16.49 -18.66
C LEU A 211 -0.37 -16.23 -19.96
N GLN A 212 -0.58 -17.09 -20.95
CA GLN A 212 -0.15 -16.81 -22.31
C GLN A 212 -1.36 -16.39 -23.12
N ASP A 213 -1.25 -15.25 -23.79
CA ASP A 213 -2.22 -14.81 -24.79
C ASP A 213 -2.21 -15.82 -25.93
N THR A 214 -3.39 -16.38 -26.24
CA THR A 214 -3.52 -17.47 -27.20
C THR A 214 -3.38 -17.03 -28.65
N GLN A 215 -3.52 -15.73 -28.94
CA GLN A 215 -3.45 -15.18 -30.29
C GLN A 215 -2.03 -14.72 -30.64
N THR A 216 -1.38 -14.04 -29.70
CA THR A 216 -0.07 -13.41 -29.88
C THR A 216 1.07 -14.24 -29.29
N GLY A 217 0.76 -15.21 -28.42
CA GLY A 217 1.75 -15.93 -27.64
C GLY A 217 2.41 -15.10 -26.53
N ALA A 218 1.96 -13.86 -26.32
CA ALA A 218 2.52 -12.93 -25.34
C ALA A 218 2.21 -13.37 -23.90
N LEU A 219 3.11 -13.06 -22.97
CA LEU A 219 2.91 -13.34 -21.56
C LEU A 219 2.09 -12.24 -20.90
N LEU A 220 0.89 -12.58 -20.41
CA LEU A 220 -0.05 -11.68 -19.74
C LEU A 220 0.19 -11.72 -18.22
N ARG A 221 1.03 -10.80 -17.76
CA ARG A 221 1.40 -10.66 -16.35
C ARG A 221 0.30 -9.98 -15.56
N ALA A 222 0.07 -10.48 -14.34
CA ALA A 222 -0.86 -9.89 -13.41
C ALA A 222 -0.10 -9.19 -12.29
N ALA A 223 -0.48 -7.94 -12.01
CA ALA A 223 -0.15 -7.28 -10.75
C ALA A 223 -0.88 -7.99 -9.60
N VAL A 224 -0.19 -8.15 -8.46
CA VAL A 224 -0.70 -8.96 -7.35
C VAL A 224 -0.67 -8.21 -6.02
N PHE A 225 -1.78 -8.26 -5.29
CA PHE A 225 -1.91 -7.67 -3.96
C PHE A 225 -2.78 -8.53 -3.00
N PRO A 226 -2.52 -8.57 -1.69
CA PRO A 226 -1.34 -8.03 -1.01
C PRO A 226 -0.10 -8.86 -1.35
N HIS A 227 1.05 -8.23 -1.18
CA HIS A 227 2.33 -8.93 -1.15
C HIS A 227 2.95 -8.76 0.24
N GLY A 228 3.90 -9.62 0.59
CA GLY A 228 4.56 -9.59 1.89
C GLY A 228 5.53 -10.74 2.02
N GLY A 229 6.25 -10.77 3.15
CA GLY A 229 7.01 -11.95 3.55
C GLY A 229 6.07 -13.07 4.02
N THR A 230 6.36 -13.64 5.18
CA THR A 230 5.54 -14.70 5.77
C THR A 230 4.15 -14.19 6.19
N ARG A 231 3.16 -15.07 6.12
CA ARG A 231 1.83 -14.82 6.68
C ARG A 231 1.95 -14.55 8.17
N LYS A 232 1.05 -13.73 8.72
CA LYS A 232 0.96 -13.50 10.16
C LYS A 232 0.66 -14.81 10.88
N PRO A 233 1.54 -15.35 11.76
CA PRO A 233 1.42 -16.72 12.26
C PRO A 233 0.07 -17.06 12.90
N LYS A 234 -0.52 -16.11 13.64
CA LYS A 234 -1.78 -16.33 14.39
C LYS A 234 -3.02 -16.38 13.51
N ILE A 235 -3.03 -15.63 12.42
CA ILE A 235 -4.23 -15.39 11.60
C ILE A 235 -4.04 -15.77 10.13
N LYS A 236 -2.87 -16.30 9.76
CA LYS A 236 -2.53 -16.91 8.47
C LYS A 236 -2.86 -16.06 7.24
N VAL A 237 -2.76 -14.73 7.35
CA VAL A 237 -2.96 -13.79 6.23
C VAL A 237 -1.72 -12.92 6.02
N LEU A 238 -1.52 -12.44 4.79
CA LEU A 238 -0.44 -11.50 4.45
C LEU A 238 -0.71 -10.09 5.01
N SER A 239 -1.94 -9.58 4.86
CA SER A 239 -2.31 -8.23 5.29
C SER A 239 -3.69 -8.20 5.93
N SER A 240 -3.70 -8.35 7.25
CA SER A 240 -4.88 -8.16 8.08
C SER A 240 -5.46 -6.74 8.00
N ARG A 241 -4.59 -5.73 7.86
CA ARG A 241 -5.00 -4.35 7.62
C ARG A 241 -5.77 -4.18 6.31
N ALA A 242 -5.27 -4.76 5.21
CA ALA A 242 -5.96 -4.67 3.93
C ALA A 242 -7.33 -5.36 3.99
N ILE A 243 -7.43 -6.52 4.66
CA ILE A 243 -8.70 -7.21 4.88
C ILE A 243 -9.68 -6.33 5.65
N LYS A 244 -9.25 -5.76 6.78
CA LYS A 244 -10.07 -4.83 7.58
C LYS A 244 -10.61 -3.68 6.72
N HIS A 245 -9.72 -3.02 5.97
CA HIS A 245 -10.09 -1.85 5.17
C HIS A 245 -11.12 -2.20 4.09
N VAL A 246 -10.94 -3.30 3.35
CA VAL A 246 -11.90 -3.75 2.33
C VAL A 246 -13.24 -4.10 2.97
N HIS A 247 -13.22 -4.82 4.08
CA HIS A 247 -14.42 -5.21 4.79
C HIS A 247 -15.21 -3.98 5.28
N GLU A 248 -14.55 -3.04 5.95
CA GLU A 248 -15.20 -1.82 6.47
C GLU A 248 -15.71 -0.91 5.35
N LEU A 249 -14.94 -0.76 4.26
CA LEU A 249 -15.41 -0.03 3.07
C LEU A 249 -16.66 -0.67 2.46
N THR A 250 -16.75 -2.01 2.49
CA THR A 250 -17.92 -2.77 2.01
C THR A 250 -19.12 -2.57 2.94
N GLN A 251 -18.92 -2.56 4.26
CA GLN A 251 -20.01 -2.29 5.20
C GLN A 251 -20.56 -0.87 5.02
N LEU A 252 -19.70 0.13 4.88
CA LEU A 252 -20.08 1.52 4.58
C LEU A 252 -20.78 1.64 3.22
N HIS A 253 -20.36 0.86 2.23
CA HIS A 253 -21.04 0.80 0.94
C HIS A 253 -22.47 0.23 1.05
N LEU A 254 -22.66 -0.78 1.90
CA LEU A 254 -23.96 -1.44 2.06
C LEU A 254 -24.94 -0.63 2.91
N SER A 255 -24.46 0.21 3.85
CA SER A 255 -25.34 1.07 4.65
C SER A 255 -26.16 2.06 3.80
N ARG A 256 -25.73 2.36 2.57
CA ARG A 256 -26.52 3.13 1.60
C ARG A 256 -27.87 2.49 1.27
N ARG A 257 -27.92 1.15 1.27
CA ARG A 257 -29.15 0.38 1.00
C ARG A 257 -30.11 0.41 2.20
N LEU A 258 -29.60 0.82 3.37
CA LEU A 258 -30.38 0.98 4.60
C LEU A 258 -30.88 2.42 4.81
N GLY A 259 -30.63 3.32 3.85
CA GLY A 259 -31.13 4.70 3.89
C GLY A 259 -30.37 5.64 4.82
N GLU A 260 -29.23 5.21 5.39
CA GLU A 260 -28.46 6.01 6.35
C GLU A 260 -27.66 7.14 5.68
N GLU A 261 -26.99 6.84 4.56
CA GLU A 261 -26.22 7.83 3.78
C GLU A 261 -26.19 7.45 2.29
N ASN A 262 -26.14 8.44 1.39
CA ASN A 262 -25.95 8.21 -0.05
C ASN A 262 -24.46 8.00 -0.37
N LEU A 263 -23.93 6.82 -0.02
CA LEU A 263 -22.52 6.47 -0.16
C LEU A 263 -22.25 5.52 -1.32
N ASP A 264 -21.40 5.92 -2.25
CA ASP A 264 -20.68 4.99 -3.13
C ASP A 264 -19.31 4.67 -2.54
N SER A 265 -18.73 3.54 -2.94
CA SER A 265 -17.37 3.17 -2.55
C SER A 265 -16.57 2.69 -3.75
N ALA A 266 -15.29 3.03 -3.76
CA ALA A 266 -14.32 2.55 -4.74
C ALA A 266 -13.00 2.18 -4.07
N MET A 267 -12.34 1.18 -4.61
CA MET A 267 -10.99 0.79 -4.26
C MET A 267 -10.10 0.91 -5.49
N ILE A 268 -9.06 1.73 -5.40
CA ILE A 268 -8.15 2.02 -6.51
C ILE A 268 -6.79 1.37 -6.22
N PHE A 269 -6.44 0.39 -7.03
CA PHE A 269 -5.13 -0.26 -7.03
C PHE A 269 -4.21 0.48 -8.02
N VAL A 270 -3.24 1.22 -7.49
CA VAL A 270 -2.19 1.83 -8.30
C VAL A 270 -1.08 0.81 -8.48
N VAL A 271 -1.06 0.19 -9.66
CA VAL A 271 -0.04 -0.77 -10.09
C VAL A 271 1.18 0.03 -10.48
N ASN A 272 2.13 0.12 -9.55
CA ASN A 272 3.25 1.06 -9.63
C ASN A 272 4.39 0.52 -10.51
N ARG A 273 4.03 0.04 -11.69
CA ARG A 273 4.81 -0.59 -12.75
C ARG A 273 3.96 -0.64 -14.01
N SER A 274 4.58 -0.69 -15.19
CA SER A 274 3.87 -0.65 -16.48
C SER A 274 3.80 -2.00 -17.18
N ASP A 275 4.48 -3.04 -16.68
CA ASP A 275 4.61 -4.36 -17.33
C ASP A 275 3.51 -5.37 -16.94
N CYS A 276 2.37 -4.89 -16.45
CA CYS A 276 1.24 -5.71 -16.05
C CYS A 276 0.01 -5.37 -16.88
N GLU A 277 -0.64 -6.40 -17.43
CA GLU A 277 -1.84 -6.26 -18.27
C GLU A 277 -3.13 -6.44 -17.47
N ARG A 278 -3.02 -6.94 -16.23
CA ARG A 278 -4.16 -7.33 -15.37
C ARG A 278 -3.81 -7.11 -13.91
N PHE A 279 -4.81 -7.02 -13.05
CA PHE A 279 -4.66 -7.07 -11.60
C PHE A 279 -5.45 -8.25 -11.02
N ARG A 280 -4.88 -8.92 -10.02
CA ARG A 280 -5.60 -9.95 -9.24
C ARG A 280 -5.22 -9.90 -7.76
N PRO A 281 -6.10 -10.37 -6.85
CA PRO A 281 -5.67 -10.63 -5.50
C PRO A 281 -4.69 -11.82 -5.44
N ALA A 282 -3.85 -11.82 -4.41
CA ALA A 282 -2.92 -12.91 -4.09
C ALA A 282 -3.68 -14.12 -3.50
N HIS A 283 -4.53 -14.76 -4.30
CA HIS A 283 -5.43 -15.82 -3.84
C HIS A 283 -4.69 -17.05 -3.29
N GLU A 284 -3.47 -17.33 -3.75
CA GLU A 284 -2.62 -18.43 -3.26
C GLU A 284 -2.05 -18.12 -1.87
N SER A 285 -1.52 -16.91 -1.71
CA SER A 285 -0.81 -16.49 -0.48
C SER A 285 -1.73 -15.85 0.57
N CYS A 286 -2.90 -15.35 0.17
CA CYS A 286 -3.87 -14.70 1.04
C CYS A 286 -5.33 -14.95 0.59
N PRO A 287 -5.81 -16.22 0.62
CA PRO A 287 -7.16 -16.58 0.16
C PRO A 287 -8.28 -15.75 0.78
N LEU A 288 -8.20 -15.46 2.09
CA LEU A 288 -9.20 -14.64 2.77
C LEU A 288 -9.30 -13.22 2.19
N PHE A 289 -8.17 -12.59 1.86
CA PHE A 289 -8.21 -11.27 1.22
C PHE A 289 -8.86 -11.34 -0.16
N ALA A 290 -8.50 -12.34 -0.96
CA ALA A 290 -9.10 -12.53 -2.28
C ALA A 290 -10.62 -12.69 -2.19
N ARG A 291 -11.10 -13.49 -1.22
CA ARG A 291 -12.54 -13.66 -1.02
C ARG A 291 -13.22 -12.40 -0.50
N VAL A 292 -12.64 -11.70 0.47
CA VAL A 292 -13.20 -10.44 1.00
C VAL A 292 -13.27 -9.34 -0.08
N LEU A 293 -12.26 -9.26 -0.96
CA LEU A 293 -12.29 -8.35 -2.11
C LEU A 293 -13.35 -8.74 -3.15
N TYR A 294 -13.56 -10.04 -3.35
CA TYR A 294 -14.62 -10.52 -4.23
C TYR A 294 -16.01 -10.20 -3.68
N GLU A 295 -16.24 -10.36 -2.36
CA GLU A 295 -17.47 -9.94 -1.69
C GLU A 295 -17.72 -8.43 -1.84
N ALA A 296 -16.67 -7.60 -1.75
CA ALA A 296 -16.78 -6.17 -2.01
C ALA A 296 -17.25 -5.89 -3.45
N SER A 297 -16.70 -6.61 -4.44
CA SER A 297 -17.14 -6.52 -5.83
C SER A 297 -18.62 -6.91 -5.99
N LEU A 298 -19.05 -8.01 -5.38
CA LEU A 298 -20.46 -8.46 -5.41
C LEU A 298 -21.41 -7.47 -4.72
N ALA A 299 -20.94 -6.80 -3.67
CA ALA A 299 -21.70 -5.75 -2.98
C ALA A 299 -21.87 -4.47 -3.83
N GLY A 300 -21.06 -4.29 -4.88
CA GLY A 300 -21.09 -3.11 -5.75
C GLY A 300 -20.00 -2.08 -5.45
N VAL A 301 -19.01 -2.40 -4.59
CA VAL A 301 -17.81 -1.57 -4.44
C VAL A 301 -17.03 -1.62 -5.75
N ARG A 302 -16.74 -0.44 -6.33
CA ARG A 302 -16.01 -0.36 -7.59
C ARG A 302 -14.54 -0.70 -7.38
N LEU A 303 -14.04 -1.71 -8.09
CA LEU A 303 -12.63 -2.10 -8.05
C LEU A 303 -11.95 -1.60 -9.32
N LEU A 304 -10.98 -0.70 -9.18
CA LEU A 304 -10.25 -0.09 -10.27
C LEU A 304 -8.76 -0.40 -10.13
N ALA A 305 -8.09 -0.69 -11.23
CA ALA A 305 -6.64 -0.88 -11.26
C ALA A 305 -6.04 -0.08 -12.41
N TYR A 306 -5.00 0.69 -12.11
CA TYR A 306 -4.33 1.58 -13.06
C TYR A 306 -2.82 1.39 -12.96
N THR A 307 -2.14 1.27 -14.10
CA THR A 307 -0.67 1.17 -14.15
C THR A 307 -0.02 2.52 -13.86
N VAL A 308 1.30 2.52 -13.70
CA VAL A 308 2.12 3.73 -13.64
C VAL A 308 3.22 3.59 -14.68
N ASP A 309 3.29 4.57 -15.56
CA ASP A 309 4.34 4.67 -16.57
C ASP A 309 5.46 5.56 -16.03
N TRP A 310 6.67 4.98 -15.96
CA TRP A 310 7.87 5.64 -15.48
C TRP A 310 8.73 6.11 -16.65
N ASP A 311 8.90 7.42 -16.80
CA ASP A 311 9.86 7.98 -17.74
C ASP A 311 11.15 8.34 -16.99
N LEU A 312 12.12 7.42 -17.05
CA LEU A 312 13.42 7.61 -16.40
C LEU A 312 14.23 8.75 -17.01
N ALA A 313 14.02 9.08 -18.28
CA ALA A 313 14.79 10.12 -18.97
C ALA A 313 14.38 11.51 -18.48
N SER A 314 13.07 11.78 -18.39
CA SER A 314 12.56 13.04 -17.83
C SER A 314 12.47 13.04 -16.30
N GLY A 315 12.54 11.86 -15.66
CA GLY A 315 12.31 11.71 -14.23
C GLY A 315 10.84 11.88 -13.83
N CYS A 316 9.93 11.78 -14.80
CA CYS A 316 8.49 11.90 -14.59
C CYS A 316 7.82 10.53 -14.47
N ALA A 317 6.61 10.56 -13.93
CA ALA A 317 5.76 9.39 -13.85
C ALA A 317 4.31 9.78 -14.07
N TYR A 318 3.56 8.89 -14.69
CA TYR A 318 2.20 9.15 -15.15
C TYR A 318 1.29 8.02 -14.70
N LEU A 319 0.06 8.36 -14.30
CA LEU A 319 -0.97 7.33 -14.15
C LEU A 319 -1.26 6.78 -15.55
N GLY A 320 -1.01 5.49 -15.72
CA GLY A 320 -1.13 4.80 -17.00
C GLY A 320 -2.57 4.41 -17.28
N HIS A 321 -2.75 3.36 -18.09
CA HIS A 321 -4.06 2.90 -18.50
C HIS A 321 -4.73 2.00 -17.43
N ARG A 322 -6.05 1.86 -17.56
CA ARG A 322 -6.85 0.96 -16.72
C ARG A 322 -6.61 -0.49 -17.13
N ILE A 323 -6.35 -1.36 -16.16
CA ILE A 323 -6.24 -2.81 -16.36
C ILE A 323 -7.39 -3.55 -15.66
N PRO A 324 -7.84 -4.71 -16.18
CA PRO A 324 -8.92 -5.48 -15.58
C PRO A 324 -8.54 -6.01 -14.19
N VAL A 325 -9.53 -5.99 -13.27
CA VAL A 325 -9.48 -6.67 -11.97
C VAL A 325 -10.10 -8.05 -12.11
N GLU A 326 -9.32 -9.11 -11.89
CA GLU A 326 -9.73 -10.49 -12.10
C GLU A 326 -9.65 -11.33 -10.82
N PHE A 327 -10.55 -12.31 -10.73
CA PHE A 327 -10.61 -13.26 -9.62
C PHE A 327 -10.49 -14.69 -10.16
N SER A 328 -9.74 -15.55 -9.46
CA SER A 328 -9.63 -16.96 -9.80
C SER A 328 -10.98 -17.67 -9.66
N ALA A 329 -11.19 -18.75 -10.43
CA ALA A 329 -12.40 -19.56 -10.34
C ALA A 329 -12.63 -20.07 -8.90
N GLU A 330 -11.57 -20.48 -8.22
CA GLU A 330 -11.60 -20.89 -6.83
C GLU A 330 -12.08 -19.77 -5.88
N THR A 331 -11.58 -18.54 -6.04
CA THR A 331 -12.05 -17.40 -5.22
C THR A 331 -13.54 -17.17 -5.39
N LYS A 332 -14.05 -17.31 -6.62
CA LYS A 332 -15.48 -17.12 -6.93
C LYS A 332 -16.35 -18.22 -6.31
N ALA A 333 -15.87 -19.46 -6.36
CA ALA A 333 -16.59 -20.65 -5.89
C ALA A 333 -16.54 -20.82 -4.36
N THR A 334 -15.46 -20.43 -3.70
CA THR A 334 -15.27 -20.64 -2.25
C THR A 334 -16.07 -19.63 -1.44
N PRO A 335 -16.98 -20.04 -0.54
CA PRO A 335 -17.70 -19.12 0.35
C PRO A 335 -16.77 -18.36 1.29
N LEU A 336 -17.20 -17.16 1.75
CA LEU A 336 -16.46 -16.42 2.77
C LEU A 336 -16.49 -17.15 4.11
N ASP A 337 -15.31 -17.52 4.61
CA ASP A 337 -15.12 -17.98 5.99
C ASP A 337 -15.24 -16.79 6.96
N ARG A 338 -16.44 -16.64 7.54
CA ARG A 338 -16.76 -15.56 8.47
C ARG A 338 -16.02 -15.69 9.80
N VAL A 339 -15.79 -16.92 10.27
CA VAL A 339 -15.06 -17.16 11.52
C VAL A 339 -13.61 -16.71 11.37
N TRP A 340 -12.98 -17.04 10.24
CA TRP A 340 -11.62 -16.58 9.95
C TRP A 340 -11.56 -15.06 9.75
N LEU A 341 -12.55 -14.47 9.07
CA LEU A 341 -12.65 -13.01 8.96
C LEU A 341 -12.73 -12.34 10.33
N ASP A 342 -13.61 -12.81 11.21
CA ASP A 342 -13.79 -12.24 12.54
C ASP A 342 -12.50 -12.32 13.38
N GLN A 343 -11.78 -13.45 13.30
CA GLN A 343 -10.46 -13.57 13.93
C GLN A 343 -9.46 -12.52 13.44
N VAL A 344 -9.45 -12.23 12.14
CA VAL A 344 -8.60 -11.19 11.55
C VAL A 344 -9.01 -9.79 12.02
N LEU A 345 -10.32 -9.51 12.07
CA LEU A 345 -10.84 -8.21 12.51
C LEU A 345 -10.55 -7.98 14.00
N VAL A 346 -10.76 -8.98 14.85
CA VAL A 346 -10.40 -8.93 16.28
C VAL A 346 -8.90 -8.72 16.47
N TYR A 347 -8.07 -9.41 15.68
CA TYR A 347 -6.61 -9.22 15.72
C TYR A 347 -6.20 -7.77 15.39
N GLU A 348 -6.86 -7.11 14.43
CA GLU A 348 -6.55 -5.72 14.08
C GLU A 348 -7.13 -4.69 15.06
N ALA A 349 -8.24 -5.01 15.73
CA ALA A 349 -8.85 -4.17 16.76
C ALA A 349 -8.10 -4.25 18.11
N GLY A 350 -7.45 -5.37 18.39
CA GLY A 350 -6.72 -5.61 19.64
C GLY A 350 -5.55 -4.63 19.86
N PRO A 351 -5.07 -4.50 21.12
CA PRO A 351 -3.94 -3.64 21.43
C PRO A 351 -2.72 -4.07 20.61
N LYS A 352 -2.22 -3.14 19.79
CA LYS A 352 -0.97 -3.35 19.05
C LYS A 352 0.16 -3.39 20.08
N PRO A 353 0.99 -4.43 20.12
CA PRO A 353 2.17 -4.41 20.99
C PRO A 353 2.98 -3.17 20.61
N ASP A 354 3.33 -2.35 21.60
CA ASP A 354 4.11 -1.14 21.40
C ASP A 354 5.29 -1.45 20.48
N SER A 355 5.39 -0.68 19.40
CA SER A 355 6.47 -0.76 18.44
C SER A 355 7.80 -0.63 19.18
N LEU A 356 8.50 -1.76 19.37
CA LEU A 356 9.90 -1.93 19.83
C LEU A 356 10.63 -0.60 20.14
N GLY A 357 10.26 0.00 21.26
CA GLY A 357 10.93 1.13 21.89
C GLY A 357 11.67 0.60 23.09
N THR A 358 13.00 0.64 23.02
CA THR A 358 13.94 0.40 24.13
C THR A 358 13.80 -0.94 24.85
N LYS A 359 14.65 -1.92 24.50
CA LYS A 359 15.06 -2.92 25.49
C LYS A 359 15.64 -2.16 26.67
N SER A 360 14.90 -2.06 27.78
CA SER A 360 15.46 -1.54 29.01
C SER A 360 16.64 -2.42 29.40
N SER A 361 17.78 -1.76 29.58
CA SER A 361 19.02 -2.31 30.07
C SER A 361 18.88 -2.61 31.55
N ASP A 362 18.10 -3.63 31.94
CA ASP A 362 17.91 -3.95 33.37
C ASP A 362 18.01 -5.44 33.74
N LYS A 363 18.50 -6.29 32.83
CA LYS A 363 18.78 -7.71 33.14
C LYS A 363 20.26 -8.10 33.21
N LYS A 364 21.18 -7.14 33.32
CA LYS A 364 22.63 -7.42 33.47
C LYS A 364 23.24 -7.14 34.85
N HIS A 365 22.48 -6.69 35.85
CA HIS A 365 23.02 -6.45 37.20
C HIS A 365 22.69 -7.50 38.27
N LYS A 366 21.83 -8.50 38.01
CA LYS A 366 21.47 -9.53 39.00
C LYS A 366 22.20 -10.87 38.91
N LYS A 367 23.28 -10.97 38.13
CA LYS A 367 24.10 -12.21 38.02
C LYS A 367 25.57 -12.08 38.43
N LYS A 368 26.02 -10.93 38.96
CA LYS A 368 27.40 -10.75 39.47
C LYS A 368 27.57 -10.77 41.00
N HIS A 369 26.50 -10.91 41.79
CA HIS A 369 26.59 -10.91 43.27
C HIS A 369 26.45 -12.28 43.97
N LYS A 370 26.39 -13.40 43.24
CA LYS A 370 26.27 -14.75 43.85
C LYS A 370 27.49 -15.67 43.63
N LYS A 371 28.69 -15.08 43.52
CA LYS A 371 29.96 -15.83 43.38
C LYS A 371 31.13 -15.31 44.24
N ARG A 372 30.83 -14.63 45.34
CA ARG A 372 31.79 -14.24 46.40
C ARG A 372 31.15 -14.40 47.79
N SER A 373 30.91 -15.65 48.20
CA SER A 373 30.67 -16.00 49.61
C SER A 373 30.79 -17.53 49.82
N ARG A 374 31.89 -18.11 49.36
CA ARG A 374 32.33 -19.46 49.75
C ARG A 374 33.85 -19.51 49.63
N ARG A 375 34.53 -18.97 50.65
CA ARG A 375 35.94 -19.17 51.01
C ARG A 375 36.18 -18.37 52.30
N HIS A 376 35.80 -19.00 53.40
CA HIS A 376 36.32 -18.90 54.76
C HIS A 376 35.31 -19.62 55.64
N ASP A 377 35.54 -20.91 55.82
CA ASP A 377 35.83 -21.54 57.12
C ASP A 377 36.25 -23.00 56.86
#